data_AF-A0A359EEC8-F1
#
_entry.id   AF-A0A359EEC8-F1
#
_cell.length_a   1.000
_cell.length_b   1.000
_cell.length_c   1.000
_cell.angle_alpha   90.00
_cell.angle_beta   90.00
_cell.angle_gamma   90.00
#
_symmetry.space_group_name_H-M   'P 1'
#
loop_
_entity.id
_entity.type
_entity.pdbx_description
1 polymer ?
#
loop_
_entity_poly.entity_id
_entity_poly.type
_entity_poly.pdbx_seq_one_letter_code
_entity_poly.pdbx_strand_id
1 'polypeptide(L)'
;MLSERGGDPSQLAFWDEKITFSGAILIEARIHAIHEIETLASLTHSELTRSSEILRLAYHPAYDPFPQKPGQFALLLEAPINRTGIDKSEILAGFRVALEKKRSEEIARGLTTLGPHRDEMRFLANGIDLGTYGSRGQIRTAMLAIKIAEVAWMKTKTGHWPVLLLDEVLAELDPQRRA
;
A
#
# COMPACT_ATOMS: atom_id res chain seq x y z
N MET A 1 -18.65 18.50 17.20
CA MET A 1 -18.71 17.54 16.06
C MET A 1 -20.14 17.06 15.84
N LEU A 2 -20.47 16.29 14.80
CA LEU A 2 -21.83 15.73 14.59
C LEU A 2 -22.34 14.98 15.84
N SER A 3 -21.45 14.28 16.53
CA SER A 3 -21.69 13.63 17.83
C SER A 3 -22.02 14.56 18.99
N GLU A 4 -21.55 15.82 18.97
CA GLU A 4 -21.67 16.77 20.08
C GLU A 4 -22.67 17.91 19.81
N ARG A 5 -22.88 18.25 18.53
CA ARG A 5 -23.63 19.44 18.11
C ARG A 5 -24.91 19.13 17.33
N GLY A 6 -25.22 17.84 17.10
CA GLY A 6 -26.50 17.42 16.52
C GLY A 6 -26.73 17.91 15.09
N GLY A 7 -25.68 17.93 14.25
CA GLY A 7 -25.83 18.24 12.83
C GLY A 7 -26.63 17.17 12.08
N ASP A 8 -27.21 17.52 10.94
CA ASP A 8 -28.01 16.58 10.13
C ASP A 8 -27.11 15.51 9.47
N PRO A 9 -27.24 14.22 9.84
CA PRO A 9 -26.47 13.13 9.23
C PRO A 9 -26.71 12.94 7.73
N SER A 10 -27.80 13.50 7.18
CA SER A 10 -28.10 13.45 5.75
C SER A 10 -27.03 14.17 4.92
N GLN A 11 -26.38 15.21 5.49
CA GLN A 11 -25.34 15.98 4.82
C GLN A 11 -24.08 15.15 4.53
N LEU A 12 -23.87 14.05 5.25
CA LEU A 12 -22.75 13.15 5.01
C LEU A 12 -22.86 12.44 3.66
N ALA A 13 -24.07 12.21 3.12
CA ALA A 13 -24.23 11.50 1.85
C ALA A 13 -23.49 12.18 0.68
N PHE A 14 -23.52 13.51 0.63
CA PHE A 14 -22.76 14.29 -0.36
C PHE A 14 -21.24 14.10 -0.19
N TRP A 15 -20.75 14.08 1.06
CA TRP A 15 -19.34 13.88 1.34
C TRP A 15 -18.87 12.45 1.06
N ASP A 16 -19.71 11.47 1.37
CA ASP A 16 -19.46 10.06 1.06
C ASP A 16 -19.32 9.87 -0.45
N GLU A 17 -20.15 10.53 -1.27
CA GLU A 17 -20.00 10.53 -2.72
C GLU A 17 -18.64 11.08 -3.17
N LYS A 18 -18.21 12.23 -2.63
CA LYS A 18 -16.92 12.84 -2.99
C LYS A 18 -15.73 12.00 -2.53
N ILE A 19 -15.77 11.50 -1.29
CA ILE A 19 -14.70 10.68 -0.72
C ILE A 19 -14.60 9.34 -1.44
N THR A 20 -15.71 8.70 -1.77
CA THR A 20 -15.71 7.42 -2.50
C THR A 20 -15.19 7.58 -3.92
N PHE A 21 -15.56 8.66 -4.61
CA PHE A 21 -15.06 8.94 -5.95
C PHE A 21 -13.53 9.13 -5.97
N SER A 22 -13.01 10.06 -5.17
CA SER A 22 -11.57 10.32 -5.09
C SER A 22 -10.80 9.13 -4.51
N GLY A 23 -11.39 8.46 -3.51
CA GLY A 23 -10.81 7.30 -2.86
C GLY A 23 -10.68 6.11 -3.80
N ALA A 24 -11.67 5.84 -4.64
CA ALA A 24 -11.60 4.76 -5.63
C ALA A 24 -10.46 4.98 -6.64
N ILE A 25 -10.28 6.21 -7.12
CA ILE A 25 -9.14 6.57 -7.98
C ILE A 25 -7.81 6.27 -7.29
N LEU A 26 -7.67 6.67 -6.02
CA LEU A 26 -6.43 6.46 -5.26
C LEU A 26 -6.17 4.97 -4.99
N ILE A 27 -7.20 4.21 -4.61
CA ILE A 27 -7.08 2.78 -4.31
C ILE A 27 -6.68 2.01 -5.58
N GLU A 28 -7.36 2.26 -6.71
CA GLU A 28 -7.00 1.65 -8.01
C GLU A 28 -5.56 2.00 -8.39
N ALA A 29 -5.19 3.27 -8.36
CA ALA A 29 -3.84 3.71 -8.71
C ALA A 29 -2.77 3.08 -7.80
N ARG A 30 -3.04 2.95 -6.50
CA ARG A 30 -2.14 2.28 -5.54
C ARG A 30 -1.99 0.80 -5.84
N ILE A 31 -3.09 0.09 -6.10
CA ILE A 31 -3.06 -1.34 -6.45
C ILE A 31 -2.12 -1.58 -7.63
N HIS A 32 -2.26 -0.82 -8.71
CA HIS A 32 -1.42 -0.97 -9.89
C HIS A 32 0.03 -0.53 -9.64
N ALA A 33 0.25 0.64 -9.05
CA ALA A 33 1.60 1.15 -8.82
C ALA A 33 2.40 0.23 -7.89
N ILE A 34 1.79 -0.25 -6.80
CA ILE A 34 2.45 -1.14 -5.84
C ILE A 34 2.80 -2.48 -6.49
N HIS A 35 1.91 -3.04 -7.30
CA HIS A 35 2.17 -4.30 -8.00
C HIS A 35 3.35 -4.18 -9.00
N GLU A 36 3.39 -3.08 -9.77
CA GLU A 36 4.47 -2.82 -10.71
C GLU A 36 5.81 -2.55 -9.99
N ILE A 37 5.79 -1.76 -8.91
CA ILE A 37 6.98 -1.50 -8.08
C ILE A 37 7.46 -2.77 -7.38
N GLU A 38 6.58 -3.60 -6.83
CA GLU A 38 6.95 -4.88 -6.23
C GLU A 38 7.70 -5.75 -7.24
N THR A 39 7.17 -5.88 -8.46
CA THR A 39 7.79 -6.70 -9.51
C THR A 39 9.23 -6.27 -9.77
N LEU A 40 9.49 -4.96 -9.87
CA LEU A 40 10.82 -4.40 -10.06
C LEU A 40 11.70 -4.55 -8.80
N ALA A 41 11.14 -4.26 -7.62
CA ALA A 41 11.86 -4.28 -6.36
C ALA A 41 12.28 -5.69 -5.94
N SER A 42 11.42 -6.70 -6.15
CA SER A 42 11.75 -8.10 -5.88
C SER A 42 12.96 -8.56 -6.71
N LEU A 43 13.05 -8.15 -7.98
CA LEU A 43 14.18 -8.48 -8.85
C LEU A 43 15.46 -7.83 -8.34
N THR A 44 15.45 -6.50 -8.14
CA THR A 44 16.63 -5.77 -7.64
C THR A 44 17.06 -6.27 -6.26
N HIS A 45 16.12 -6.59 -5.36
CA HIS A 45 16.44 -7.14 -4.04
C HIS A 45 17.10 -8.51 -4.11
N SER A 46 16.60 -9.39 -4.99
CA SER A 46 17.21 -10.70 -5.22
C SER A 46 18.65 -10.56 -5.69
N GLU A 47 18.94 -9.62 -6.60
CA GLU A 47 20.31 -9.36 -7.04
C GLU A 47 21.22 -8.86 -5.90
N LEU A 48 20.75 -7.89 -5.11
CA LEU A 48 21.51 -7.31 -4.00
C LEU A 48 21.80 -8.32 -2.88
N THR A 49 20.89 -9.27 -2.66
CA THR A 49 21.00 -10.30 -1.62
C THR A 49 21.59 -11.62 -2.13
N ARG A 50 21.92 -11.71 -3.43
CA ARG A 50 22.35 -12.95 -4.10
C ARG A 50 21.32 -14.09 -3.92
N SER A 51 20.04 -13.73 -4.09
CA SER A 51 18.88 -14.61 -4.00
C SER A 51 18.69 -15.29 -2.63
N SER A 52 19.23 -14.72 -1.56
CA SER A 52 19.00 -15.21 -0.20
C SER A 52 17.63 -14.78 0.37
N GLU A 53 17.02 -13.74 -0.21
CA GLU A 53 15.77 -13.17 0.30
C GLU A 53 14.81 -12.76 -0.82
N ILE A 54 13.52 -13.03 -0.60
CA ILE A 54 12.42 -12.61 -1.47
C ILE A 54 11.70 -11.44 -0.80
N LEU A 55 11.78 -10.26 -1.42
CA LEU A 55 11.06 -9.05 -0.99
C LEU A 55 9.63 -9.03 -1.54
N ARG A 56 8.66 -8.69 -0.69
CA ARG A 56 7.25 -8.44 -1.02
C ARG A 56 6.76 -7.13 -0.41
N LEU A 57 5.85 -6.45 -1.10
CA LEU A 57 5.18 -5.24 -0.68
C LEU A 57 3.70 -5.57 -0.42
N ALA A 58 3.37 -5.87 0.83
CA ALA A 58 2.01 -6.18 1.23
C ALA A 58 1.20 -4.89 1.46
N TYR A 59 0.32 -4.57 0.50
CA TYR A 59 -0.64 -3.47 0.61
C TYR A 59 -1.91 -3.92 1.35
N HIS A 60 -2.23 -3.22 2.44
CA HIS A 60 -3.39 -3.45 3.28
C HIS A 60 -4.32 -2.22 3.23
N PRO A 61 -5.25 -2.17 2.27
CA PRO A 61 -6.18 -1.06 2.18
C PRO A 61 -7.18 -1.09 3.35
N ALA A 62 -7.53 0.08 3.88
CA ALA A 62 -8.51 0.17 4.97
C ALA A 62 -9.93 -0.22 4.50
N TYR A 63 -10.23 0.04 3.23
CA TYR A 63 -11.34 -0.57 2.51
C TYR A 63 -10.77 -1.55 1.49
N ASP A 64 -10.90 -2.86 1.75
CA ASP A 64 -10.44 -3.89 0.82
C ASP A 64 -11.53 -4.20 -0.22
N PRO A 65 -11.29 -3.89 -1.51
CA PRO A 65 -12.25 -4.23 -2.56
C PRO A 65 -12.23 -5.73 -2.92
N PHE A 66 -11.26 -6.51 -2.42
CA PHE A 66 -11.22 -7.94 -2.66
C PHE A 66 -12.36 -8.64 -1.90
N PRO A 67 -13.22 -9.44 -2.58
CA PRO A 67 -14.38 -10.04 -1.95
C PRO A 67 -13.97 -11.07 -0.89
N GLN A 68 -14.19 -10.73 0.39
CA GLN A 68 -14.07 -11.69 1.48
C GLN A 68 -15.31 -12.59 1.48
N LYS A 69 -15.16 -13.87 1.12
CA LYS A 69 -16.25 -14.85 1.25
C LYS A 69 -16.44 -15.22 2.71
N PRO A 70 -17.60 -14.96 3.35
CA PRO A 70 -17.84 -15.36 4.72
C PRO A 70 -17.71 -16.89 4.85
N GLY A 71 -16.90 -17.37 5.80
CA GLY A 71 -16.76 -18.80 6.10
C GLY A 71 -15.64 -19.54 5.35
N GLN A 72 -14.91 -18.87 4.45
CA GLN A 72 -13.58 -19.37 4.08
C GLN A 72 -12.62 -19.00 5.20
N PHE A 73 -12.31 -19.96 6.08
CA PHE A 73 -11.00 -19.97 6.71
C PHE A 73 -10.01 -19.90 5.55
N ALA A 74 -9.31 -18.77 5.42
CA ALA A 74 -8.20 -18.68 4.50
C ALA A 74 -7.27 -19.82 4.89
N LEU A 75 -7.19 -20.85 4.05
CA LEU A 75 -5.99 -21.70 4.05
C LEU A 75 -4.84 -20.71 4.08
N LEU A 76 -3.93 -20.84 5.07
CA LEU A 76 -2.71 -20.04 5.22
C LEU A 76 -1.74 -20.32 4.05
N LEU A 77 -2.23 -20.21 2.83
CA LEU A 77 -1.43 -19.97 1.67
C LEU A 77 -1.19 -18.46 1.70
N GLU A 78 0.03 -18.08 2.07
CA GLU A 78 0.61 -16.74 1.97
C GLU A 78 0.71 -16.27 0.50
N ALA A 79 -0.25 -16.65 -0.34
CA ALA A 79 -0.33 -16.21 -1.71
C ALA A 79 -0.72 -14.73 -1.70
N PRO A 80 0.05 -13.86 -2.37
CA PRO A 80 -0.26 -12.44 -2.43
C PRO A 80 -1.64 -12.24 -3.07
N ILE A 81 -2.49 -11.47 -2.41
CA ILE A 81 -3.81 -11.11 -2.93
C ILE A 81 -3.62 -10.14 -4.09
N ASN A 82 -3.86 -10.62 -5.31
CA ASN A 82 -3.82 -9.77 -6.49
C ASN A 82 -5.16 -9.05 -6.66
N ARG A 83 -5.11 -7.71 -6.61
CA ARG A 83 -6.27 -6.81 -6.76
C ARG A 83 -6.31 -6.10 -8.12
N THR A 84 -5.36 -6.31 -9.01
CA THR A 84 -5.22 -5.55 -10.28
C THR A 84 -6.35 -5.79 -11.28
N GLY A 85 -7.20 -6.79 -11.05
CA GLY A 85 -8.36 -7.08 -11.89
C GLY A 85 -9.67 -6.41 -11.46
N ILE A 86 -9.66 -5.61 -10.38
CA ILE A 86 -10.87 -4.97 -9.85
C ILE A 86 -11.01 -3.58 -10.47
N ASP A 87 -12.14 -3.31 -11.12
CA ASP A 87 -12.40 -2.02 -11.75
C ASP A 87 -12.73 -0.92 -10.71
N LYS A 88 -12.34 0.33 -11.00
CA LYS A 88 -12.68 1.50 -10.18
C LYS A 88 -14.17 1.60 -9.84
N SER A 89 -15.07 1.24 -10.76
CA SER A 89 -16.51 1.32 -10.53
C SER A 89 -16.96 0.35 -9.43
N GLU A 90 -16.36 -0.85 -9.37
CA GLU A 90 -16.58 -1.83 -8.30
C GLU A 90 -16.04 -1.32 -6.96
N ILE A 91 -14.83 -0.76 -6.97
CA ILE A 91 -14.22 -0.13 -5.78
C ILE A 91 -15.12 0.99 -5.25
N LEU A 92 -15.60 1.88 -6.13
CA LEU A 92 -16.46 3.00 -5.76
C LEU A 92 -17.78 2.52 -5.13
N ALA A 93 -18.46 1.58 -5.79
CA ALA A 93 -19.75 1.06 -5.32
C ALA A 93 -19.61 0.36 -3.97
N GLY A 94 -18.61 -0.52 -3.84
CA GLY A 94 -18.37 -1.24 -2.59
C GLY A 94 -17.87 -0.34 -1.45
N PHE A 95 -17.04 0.67 -1.75
CA PHE A 95 -16.55 1.61 -0.75
C PHE A 95 -17.71 2.45 -0.19
N ARG A 96 -18.64 2.90 -1.03
CA ARG A 96 -19.86 3.61 -0.59
C ARG A 96 -20.69 2.77 0.36
N VAL A 97 -20.96 1.53 -0.01
CA VAL A 97 -21.70 0.59 0.86
C VAL A 97 -20.97 0.36 2.18
N ALA A 98 -19.63 0.32 2.18
CA ALA A 98 -18.85 0.14 3.40
C ALA A 98 -18.92 1.36 4.34
N LEU A 99 -18.86 2.58 3.80
CA LEU A 99 -19.04 3.81 4.59
C LEU A 99 -20.45 3.89 5.20
N GLU A 100 -21.48 3.58 4.42
CA GLU A 100 -22.86 3.56 4.92
C GLU A 100 -23.04 2.60 6.09
N LYS A 101 -22.44 1.41 6.02
CA LYS A 101 -22.46 0.41 7.10
C LYS A 101 -21.75 0.89 8.37
N LYS A 102 -20.68 1.66 8.26
CA LYS A 102 -19.90 2.17 9.40
C LYS A 102 -20.34 3.54 9.93
N ARG A 103 -21.29 4.20 9.26
CA ARG A 103 -21.70 5.58 9.56
C ARG A 103 -22.00 5.84 11.03
N SER A 104 -22.77 4.98 11.69
CA SER A 104 -23.13 5.16 13.10
C SER A 104 -21.91 5.10 14.03
N GLU A 105 -21.00 4.15 13.80
CA GLU A 105 -19.74 4.00 14.53
C GLU A 105 -18.81 5.20 14.30
N GLU A 106 -18.69 5.66 13.05
CA GLU A 106 -17.83 6.80 12.68
C GLU A 106 -18.36 8.13 13.23
N ILE A 107 -19.68 8.34 13.22
CA ILE A 107 -20.31 9.50 13.87
C ILE A 107 -20.01 9.49 15.37
N ALA A 108 -20.18 8.35 16.04
CA ALA A 108 -19.91 8.23 17.47
C ALA A 108 -18.44 8.52 17.82
N ARG A 109 -17.50 8.10 16.97
CA ARG A 109 -16.07 8.36 17.13
C ARG A 109 -15.63 9.74 16.64
N GLY A 110 -16.44 10.42 15.83
CA GLY A 110 -16.09 11.70 15.21
C GLY A 110 -14.97 11.61 14.17
N LEU A 111 -14.72 10.42 13.57
CA LEU A 111 -13.64 10.20 12.62
C LEU A 111 -14.00 9.14 11.56
N THR A 112 -13.57 9.38 10.33
CA THR A 112 -13.67 8.40 9.23
C THR A 112 -12.54 7.36 9.33
N THR A 113 -12.94 6.09 9.39
CA THR A 113 -12.09 4.91 9.58
C THR A 113 -11.78 4.18 8.28
N LEU A 114 -12.57 4.39 7.22
CA LEU A 114 -12.38 3.76 5.92
C LEU A 114 -11.91 4.76 4.87
N GLY A 115 -10.92 4.36 4.07
CA GLY A 115 -10.41 5.13 2.94
C GLY A 115 -8.89 5.12 2.86
N PRO A 116 -8.32 5.61 1.75
CA PRO A 116 -6.89 5.50 1.45
C PRO A 116 -5.98 6.22 2.45
N HIS A 117 -6.50 7.18 3.23
CA HIS A 117 -5.75 7.83 4.31
C HIS A 117 -5.43 6.90 5.49
N ARG A 118 -6.07 5.72 5.55
CA ARG A 118 -5.87 4.70 6.60
C ARG A 118 -5.20 3.43 6.09
N ASP A 119 -4.81 3.37 4.82
CA ASP A 119 -4.14 2.21 4.27
C ASP A 119 -2.76 2.00 4.91
N GLU A 120 -2.33 0.74 4.96
CA GLU A 120 -0.99 0.35 5.39
C GLU A 120 -0.23 -0.33 4.26
N MET A 121 1.11 -0.20 4.30
CA MET A 121 2.03 -0.94 3.45
C MET A 121 3.07 -1.62 4.34
N ARG A 122 3.22 -2.92 4.18
CA ARG A 122 4.19 -3.74 4.91
C ARG A 122 5.23 -4.28 3.93
N PHE A 123 6.48 -4.33 4.37
CA PHE A 123 7.58 -4.87 3.58
C PHE A 123 8.00 -6.19 4.20
N LEU A 124 7.89 -7.28 3.44
CA LEU A 124 8.18 -8.61 3.91
C LEU A 124 9.41 -9.16 3.20
N ALA A 125 10.38 -9.68 3.95
CA ALA A 125 11.46 -10.49 3.42
C ALA A 125 11.27 -11.93 3.88
N ASN A 126 11.15 -12.87 2.95
CA ASN A 126 10.88 -14.29 3.26
C ASN A 126 9.68 -14.47 4.23
N GLY A 127 8.64 -13.65 4.06
CA GLY A 127 7.43 -13.66 4.91
C GLY A 127 7.54 -12.88 6.23
N ILE A 128 8.73 -12.38 6.60
CA ILE A 128 8.96 -11.65 7.85
C ILE A 128 8.80 -10.14 7.64
N ASP A 129 8.01 -9.47 8.48
CA ASP A 129 7.86 -8.01 8.47
C ASP A 129 9.18 -7.32 8.85
N LEU A 130 9.77 -6.64 7.87
CA LEU A 130 11.04 -5.92 8.02
C LEU A 130 10.94 -4.71 8.94
N GLY A 131 9.78 -4.06 9.03
CA GLY A 131 9.59 -2.92 9.92
C GLY A 131 9.57 -3.34 11.39
N THR A 132 9.11 -4.55 11.69
CA THR A 132 9.02 -5.07 13.07
C THR A 132 10.26 -5.88 13.46
N TYR A 133 10.76 -6.72 12.56
CA TYR A 133 11.78 -7.74 12.87
C TYR A 133 13.02 -7.65 12.00
N GLY A 134 13.05 -6.76 11.00
CA GLY A 134 14.17 -6.64 10.08
C GLY A 134 15.44 -6.12 10.76
N SER A 135 16.58 -6.74 10.47
CA SER A 135 17.87 -6.16 10.83
C SER A 135 18.11 -4.85 10.07
N ARG A 136 18.99 -3.98 10.59
CA ARG A 136 19.37 -2.74 9.91
C ARG A 136 19.87 -2.99 8.48
N GLY A 137 20.62 -4.07 8.27
CA GLY A 137 21.12 -4.44 6.94
C GLY A 137 20.00 -4.83 5.98
N GLN A 138 19.05 -5.66 6.42
CA GLN A 138 17.90 -6.04 5.60
C GLN A 138 17.02 -4.84 5.24
N ILE A 139 16.71 -3.97 6.21
CA ILE A 139 15.92 -2.76 5.97
C ILE A 139 16.60 -1.87 4.93
N ARG A 140 17.93 -1.67 5.05
CA ARG A 140 18.70 -0.86 4.11
C ARG A 140 18.70 -1.45 2.70
N THR A 141 18.95 -2.75 2.58
CA THR A 141 18.96 -3.44 1.27
C THR A 141 17.58 -3.41 0.61
N ALA A 142 16.51 -3.64 1.38
CA ALA A 142 15.13 -3.53 0.89
C ALA A 142 14.79 -2.10 0.44
N MET A 143 15.14 -1.09 1.24
CA MET A 143 14.92 0.32 0.88
C MET A 143 15.68 0.71 -0.39
N LEU A 144 16.94 0.29 -0.53
CA LEU A 144 17.73 0.54 -1.73
C LEU A 144 17.08 -0.12 -2.96
N ALA A 145 16.67 -1.38 -2.84
CA ALA A 145 15.97 -2.09 -3.91
C ALA A 145 14.69 -1.36 -4.34
N ILE A 146 13.89 -0.89 -3.39
CA ILE A 146 12.66 -0.14 -3.65
C ILE A 146 12.97 1.19 -4.35
N LYS A 147 14.01 1.93 -3.93
CA LYS A 147 14.38 3.20 -4.54
C LYS A 147 14.87 3.03 -5.99
N ILE A 148 15.64 1.99 -6.26
CA ILE A 148 16.05 1.64 -7.63
C ILE A 148 14.84 1.25 -8.48
N ALA A 149 13.93 0.43 -7.92
CA ALA A 149 12.69 0.05 -8.58
C ALA A 149 11.78 1.24 -8.88
N GLU A 150 11.66 2.19 -7.94
CA GLU A 150 10.92 3.44 -8.11
C GLU A 150 11.49 4.28 -9.26
N VAL A 151 12.82 4.41 -9.36
CA VAL A 151 13.49 5.12 -10.47
C VAL A 151 13.20 4.45 -11.82
N ALA A 152 13.29 3.11 -11.88
CA ALA A 152 12.95 2.36 -13.08
C ALA A 152 11.47 2.50 -13.45
N TRP A 153 10.58 2.44 -12.47
CA TRP A 153 9.14 2.63 -12.64
C TRP A 153 8.79 4.04 -13.14
N MET A 154 9.39 5.08 -12.56
CA MET A 154 9.20 6.46 -13.04
C MET A 154 9.64 6.63 -14.49
N LYS A 155 10.73 5.97 -14.91
CA LYS A 155 11.16 5.96 -16.30
C LYS A 155 10.12 5.33 -17.23
N THR A 156 9.48 4.22 -16.84
CA THR A 156 8.43 3.60 -17.68
C THR A 156 7.18 4.47 -17.78
N LYS A 157 6.85 5.24 -16.74
CA LYS A 157 5.68 6.13 -16.73
C LYS A 157 5.91 7.46 -17.44
N THR A 158 7.13 8.02 -17.36
CA THR A 158 7.43 9.38 -17.86
C THR A 158 8.29 9.41 -19.12
N GLY A 159 8.89 8.28 -19.50
CA GLY A 159 9.85 8.18 -20.61
C GLY A 159 11.27 8.69 -20.28
N HIS A 160 11.49 9.24 -19.09
CA HIS A 160 12.74 9.89 -18.71
C HIS A 160 13.28 9.34 -17.40
N TRP A 161 14.60 9.29 -17.25
CA TRP A 161 15.21 8.94 -15.96
C TRP A 161 15.06 10.10 -14.97
N PRO A 162 14.50 9.89 -13.78
CA PRO A 162 14.48 10.91 -12.75
C PRO A 162 15.88 11.13 -12.16
N VAL A 163 16.11 12.31 -11.59
CA VAL A 163 17.30 12.57 -10.77
C VAL A 163 17.12 11.88 -9.42
N LEU A 164 18.05 10.98 -9.07
CA LEU A 164 18.06 10.28 -7.79
C LEU A 164 19.04 10.96 -6.83
N LEU A 165 18.54 11.42 -5.68
CA LEU A 165 19.34 12.02 -4.61
C LEU A 165 19.45 11.01 -3.45
N LEU A 166 20.68 10.65 -3.04
CA LEU A 166 20.96 9.68 -1.98
C LEU A 166 21.96 10.26 -0.97
N ASP A 167 21.46 10.97 0.04
CA ASP A 167 22.34 11.60 1.04
C ASP A 167 22.92 10.60 2.05
N GLU A 168 22.07 9.72 2.62
CA GLU A 168 22.47 8.87 3.75
C GLU A 168 22.89 7.44 3.35
N VAL A 169 22.54 7.00 2.13
CA VAL A 169 22.71 5.59 1.70
C VAL A 169 24.15 5.28 1.28
N LEU A 170 24.87 6.26 0.73
CA LEU A 170 26.24 6.07 0.22
C LEU A 170 27.27 5.86 1.34
N ALA A 171 27.09 6.53 2.48
CA ALA A 171 28.00 6.42 3.63
C ALA A 171 27.96 5.02 4.29
N GLU A 172 26.88 4.28 4.11
CA GLU A 172 26.63 3.00 4.77
C GLU A 172 26.79 1.78 3.85
N LEU A 173 26.88 2.00 2.53
CA LEU A 173 27.17 0.97 1.52
C LEU A 173 28.66 0.64 1.41
N ASP A 174 29.55 1.44 2.01
CA ASP A 174 31.00 1.25 1.91
C ASP A 174 31.65 0.80 3.23
N PRO A 175 31.70 -0.53 3.46
CA PRO A 175 32.82 -1.12 4.20
C PRO A 175 33.75 -1.98 3.32
N GLN A 176 33.38 -2.26 2.06
CA GLN A 176 34.08 -3.21 1.18
C GLN A 176 34.66 -2.60 -0.12
N ARG A 177 34.60 -1.28 -0.34
CA ARG A 177 35.26 -0.60 -1.47
C ARG A 177 36.48 0.23 -1.09
N ARG A 178 36.99 0.09 0.14
CA ARG A 178 38.30 0.64 0.56
C ARG A 178 39.34 -0.46 0.68
N ALA A 179 39.87 -0.91 -0.46
CA ALA A 179 41.16 -1.58 -0.59
C ALA A 179 41.73 -1.27 -1.96
#